data_AF-W2NR06-F1
#
_entry.id   AF-W2NR06-F1
#
_cell.length_a   1.000
_cell.length_b   1.000
_cell.length_c   1.000
_cell.angle_alpha   90.00
_cell.angle_beta   90.00
_cell.angle_gamma   90.00
#
_symmetry.space_group_name_H-M   'P 1'
#
loop_
_entity.id
_entity.type
_entity.pdbx_description
1 polymer ?
#
loop_
_entity_poly.entity_id
_entity_poly.type
_entity_poly.pdbx_seq_one_letter_code
_entity_poly.pdbx_strand_id
1 'polypeptide(L)'
;MRSVLTECRSQRCTKAASQAAGEAASETVGDITNAAVCWCRYKVNSCQSSNLAVVFQQGEHIMADPVVPTPERPTLTEEMKAYIVNRFTNVPTTIAYRLFSVIVSKVKRGEMRGPAPPRHKVDNFVRW
;
A
#
# COMPACT_ATOMS: atom_id res chain seq x y z
N MET A 1 -5.83 -21.87 -19.80
CA MET A 1 -5.75 -20.63 -18.99
C MET A 1 -6.81 -20.72 -17.90
N ARG A 2 -6.43 -20.71 -16.62
CA ARG A 2 -7.36 -20.85 -15.48
C ARG A 2 -7.31 -19.59 -14.61
N SER A 3 -8.45 -19.12 -14.14
CA SER A 3 -8.52 -18.07 -13.11
C SER A 3 -8.93 -18.67 -11.78
N VAL A 4 -8.20 -18.35 -10.72
CA VAL A 4 -8.47 -18.84 -9.36
C VAL A 4 -8.67 -17.62 -8.45
N LEU A 5 -9.75 -17.62 -7.68
CA LEU A 5 -9.98 -16.64 -6.63
C LEU A 5 -9.42 -17.23 -5.33
N THR A 6 -8.50 -16.53 -4.68
CA THR A 6 -7.92 -16.95 -3.40
C THR A 6 -7.80 -15.77 -2.45
N GLU A 7 -7.63 -16.05 -1.17
CA GLU A 7 -7.33 -15.02 -0.19
C GLU A 7 -6.07 -14.24 -0.58
N CYS A 8 -6.13 -12.93 -0.38
CA CYS A 8 -5.04 -12.03 -0.67
C CYS A 8 -3.92 -12.18 0.36
N ARG A 9 -2.73 -12.60 -0.09
CA ARG A 9 -1.51 -12.67 0.75
C ARG A 9 -0.70 -11.37 0.77
N SER A 10 -1.27 -10.27 0.27
CA SER A 10 -0.60 -8.95 0.31
C SER A 10 -0.54 -8.45 1.75
N GLN A 11 0.67 -8.14 2.23
CA GLN A 11 0.88 -7.53 3.56
C GLN A 11 0.05 -6.26 3.79
N ARG A 12 -0.36 -5.56 2.71
CA ARG A 12 -1.22 -4.37 2.78
C ARG A 12 -2.65 -4.70 3.19
N CYS A 13 -3.22 -5.75 2.60
CA CYS A 13 -4.59 -6.18 2.89
C CYS A 13 -4.68 -6.81 4.28
N THR A 14 -3.63 -7.53 4.71
CA THR A 14 -3.55 -8.09 6.07
C THR A 14 -3.59 -6.99 7.15
N LYS A 15 -2.90 -5.86 6.92
CA LYS A 15 -2.91 -4.73 7.86
C LYS A 15 -4.25 -3.99 7.91
N ALA A 16 -4.87 -3.75 6.74
CA ALA A 16 -6.18 -3.09 6.68
C ALA A 16 -7.28 -3.92 7.37
N ALA A 17 -7.29 -5.24 7.16
CA ALA A 17 -8.23 -6.14 7.84
C ALA A 17 -8.04 -6.13 9.36
N SER A 18 -6.79 -6.08 9.85
CA SER A 18 -6.50 -5.98 11.29
C SER A 18 -6.92 -4.64 11.92
N GLN A 19 -6.94 -3.56 11.13
CA GLN A 19 -7.38 -2.23 11.60
C GLN A 19 -8.92 -2.15 11.64
N ALA A 20 -9.59 -2.63 10.59
CA ALA A 20 -11.06 -2.69 10.55
C ALA A 20 -11.64 -3.61 11.65
N ALA A 21 -10.96 -4.73 11.96
CA ALA A 21 -11.36 -5.61 13.05
C ALA A 21 -11.16 -4.98 14.45
N GLY A 22 -10.29 -3.98 14.60
CA GLY A 22 -10.07 -3.26 15.85
C GLY A 22 -11.13 -2.21 16.16
N GLU A 23 -11.79 -1.66 15.14
CA GLU A 23 -12.85 -0.65 15.29
C GLU A 23 -14.25 -1.26 15.50
N ALA A 24 -14.47 -2.50 15.05
CA ALA A 24 -15.76 -3.21 15.18
C ALA A 24 -16.00 -3.87 16.56
N ALA A 25 -15.21 -3.55 17.59
CA ALA A 25 -15.35 -4.10 18.93
C ALA A 25 -16.39 -3.35 19.81
N SER A 26 -17.33 -2.62 19.19
CA SER A 26 -18.49 -2.07 19.88
C SER A 26 -19.75 -2.30 19.06
N GLU A 27 -20.66 -3.05 19.67
CA GLU A 27 -22.06 -3.32 19.30
C GLU A 27 -22.39 -4.53 18.40
N THR A 28 -23.08 -5.46 19.08
CA THR A 28 -24.11 -6.44 18.66
C THR A 28 -23.76 -7.75 17.93
N VAL A 29 -24.00 -8.80 18.73
CA VAL A 29 -24.34 -10.21 18.46
C VAL A 29 -24.95 -10.49 17.08
N GLY A 30 -24.32 -11.41 16.35
CA GLY A 30 -25.01 -12.30 15.40
C GLY A 30 -24.55 -12.31 13.94
N ASP A 31 -23.27 -12.60 13.66
CA ASP A 31 -22.82 -13.58 12.64
C ASP A 31 -21.30 -13.53 12.54
N ILE A 32 -20.64 -14.47 13.21
CA ILE A 32 -19.19 -14.62 13.16
C ILE A 32 -18.88 -15.39 11.87
N THR A 33 -18.29 -14.70 10.87
CA THR A 33 -17.16 -15.14 10.03
C THR A 33 -17.15 -14.46 8.65
N ASN A 34 -16.96 -13.15 8.58
CA ASN A 34 -16.43 -12.51 7.37
C ASN A 34 -15.63 -11.27 7.76
N ALA A 35 -14.60 -11.47 8.58
CA ALA A 35 -13.64 -10.42 8.92
C ALA A 35 -12.91 -9.99 7.64
N ALA A 36 -13.42 -8.98 6.92
CA ALA A 36 -12.83 -8.25 5.80
C ALA A 36 -11.74 -9.02 5.01
N VAL A 37 -12.04 -10.24 4.56
CA VAL A 37 -11.07 -11.07 3.84
C VAL A 37 -10.97 -10.51 2.44
N CYS A 38 -9.83 -9.91 2.13
CA CYS A 38 -9.57 -9.42 0.79
C CYS A 38 -9.33 -10.60 -0.14
N TRP A 39 -10.07 -10.67 -1.26
CA TRP A 39 -9.90 -11.70 -2.27
C TRP A 39 -9.10 -11.17 -3.47
N CYS A 40 -8.23 -12.00 -4.02
CA CYS A 40 -7.45 -11.72 -5.23
C CYS A 40 -7.73 -12.77 -6.30
N ARG A 41 -7.84 -12.32 -7.54
CA ARG A 41 -7.91 -13.21 -8.70
C ARG A 41 -6.52 -13.40 -9.30
N TYR A 42 -6.09 -14.65 -9.43
CA TYR A 42 -4.86 -15.03 -10.09
C TYR A 42 -5.17 -15.71 -11.42
N LYS A 43 -4.43 -15.35 -12.46
CA LYS A 43 -4.48 -16.03 -13.75
C LYS A 43 -3.27 -16.93 -13.87
N VAL A 44 -3.53 -18.20 -14.12
CA VAL A 44 -2.51 -19.26 -14.22
C VAL A 44 -2.44 -19.72 -15.66
N ASN A 45 -1.28 -19.50 -16.28
CA ASN A 45 -0.91 -20.02 -17.58
C ASN A 45 0.10 -21.13 -17.39
N SER A 46 -0.36 -22.38 -17.45
CA SER A 46 0.49 -23.56 -17.41
C SER A 46 0.74 -24.10 -18.81
N CYS A 47 2.00 -24.46 -19.08
CA CYS A 47 2.42 -25.22 -20.24
C CYS A 47 2.68 -26.67 -19.81
N GLN A 48 1.89 -27.62 -20.32
CA GLN A 48 2.01 -29.04 -19.93
C GLN A 48 3.30 -29.69 -20.43
N SER A 49 3.84 -29.24 -21.57
CA SER A 49 5.06 -29.82 -22.14
C SER A 49 6.33 -29.42 -21.42
N SER A 50 6.36 -28.24 -20.79
CA SER A 50 7.53 -27.75 -20.06
C SER A 50 7.37 -27.78 -18.54
N ASN A 51 6.22 -28.22 -18.02
CA ASN A 51 5.86 -28.13 -16.60
C ASN A 51 6.01 -26.71 -15.99
N LEU A 52 6.04 -25.66 -16.84
CA LEU A 52 6.13 -24.28 -16.40
C LEU A 52 4.73 -23.71 -16.18
N ALA A 53 4.53 -23.03 -15.06
CA ALA A 53 3.34 -22.25 -14.77
C ALA A 53 3.71 -20.79 -14.50
N VAL A 54 3.14 -19.89 -15.29
CA VAL A 54 3.22 -18.44 -15.06
C VAL A 54 1.95 -18.01 -14.34
N VAL A 55 2.11 -17.50 -13.12
CA VAL A 55 1.03 -16.99 -12.28
C VAL A 55 1.13 -15.47 -12.22
N PHE A 56 0.07 -14.77 -12.59
CA PHE A 56 0.00 -13.32 -12.51
C PHE A 56 -1.28 -12.90 -11.78
N GLN A 57 -1.11 -11.99 -10.83
CA GLN A 57 -2.21 -11.41 -10.08
C GLN A 57 -2.97 -10.42 -10.97
N GLN A 58 -4.28 -10.61 -11.12
CA GLN A 58 -5.14 -9.60 -11.71
C GLN A 58 -5.43 -8.55 -10.64
N GLY A 59 -5.10 -7.28 -10.93
CA GLY A 59 -5.03 -6.18 -9.97
C GLY A 59 -6.34 -5.71 -9.33
N GLU A 60 -7.42 -6.50 -9.41
CA GLU A 60 -8.66 -6.23 -8.69
C GLU A 60 -8.66 -7.00 -7.36
N HIS A 61 -8.47 -6.24 -6.28
CA HIS A 61 -8.80 -6.70 -4.94
C HIS A 61 -10.31 -6.56 -4.78
N ILE A 62 -11.01 -7.68 -4.62
CA ILE A 62 -12.47 -7.68 -4.43
C ILE A 62 -12.70 -7.83 -2.92
N MET A 63 -13.20 -6.77 -2.30
CA MET A 63 -13.77 -6.81 -0.96
C MET A 63 -15.28 -6.95 -1.15
N ALA A 64 -15.91 -7.90 -0.46
CA ALA A 64 -17.36 -8.10 -0.56
C ALA A 64 -18.15 -6.92 0.04
N ASP A 65 -17.54 -6.19 0.97
CA ASP A 65 -18.12 -5.05 1.66
C ASP A 65 -17.65 -3.73 1.01
N PRO A 66 -18.55 -2.96 0.38
CA PRO A 66 -18.23 -1.67 -0.23
C PRO A 66 -17.91 -0.56 0.79
N VAL A 67 -18.18 -0.79 2.08
CA VAL A 67 -17.91 0.17 3.16
C VAL A 67 -16.44 0.16 3.56
N VAL A 68 -15.69 -0.93 3.28
CA VAL A 68 -14.29 -1.01 3.70
C VAL A 68 -13.42 -0.09 2.84
N PRO A 69 -12.74 0.90 3.43
CA PRO A 69 -11.93 1.84 2.69
C PRO A 69 -10.82 1.13 1.92
N THR A 70 -10.61 1.55 0.67
CA THR A 70 -9.48 1.08 -0.13
C THR A 70 -8.19 1.38 0.64
N PRO A 71 -7.23 0.42 0.75
CA PRO A 71 -5.98 0.66 1.46
C PRO A 71 -5.31 1.94 0.93
N GLU A 72 -5.21 2.96 1.79
CA GLU A 72 -4.66 4.24 1.39
C GLU A 72 -3.25 4.04 0.86
N ARG A 73 -3.02 4.50 -0.37
CA ARG A 73 -1.67 4.50 -0.93
C ARG A 73 -0.84 5.47 -0.07
N PRO A 74 0.30 5.06 0.51
CA PRO A 74 1.09 5.93 1.35
C PRO A 74 1.45 7.21 0.57
N THR A 75 0.86 8.32 1.03
CA THR A 75 1.07 9.67 0.51
C THR A 75 2.18 10.36 1.28
N LEU A 76 2.71 11.44 0.72
CA LEU A 76 3.60 12.32 1.48
C LEU A 76 2.78 12.99 2.59
N THR A 77 3.22 12.86 3.83
CA THR A 77 2.64 13.62 4.95
C THR A 77 2.95 15.11 4.78
N GLU A 78 2.15 15.97 5.42
CA GLU A 78 2.39 17.42 5.37
C GLU A 78 3.78 17.81 5.89
N GLU A 79 4.28 17.09 6.90
CA GLU A 79 5.64 17.26 7.42
C GLU A 79 6.71 16.97 6.35
N MET A 80 6.54 15.90 5.56
CA MET A 80 7.47 15.57 4.47
C MET A 80 7.40 16.61 3.35
N LYS A 81 6.20 17.11 3.01
CA LYS A 81 6.03 18.17 1.99
C LYS A 81 6.70 19.46 2.44
N ALA A 82 6.47 19.90 3.68
CA ALA A 82 7.10 21.08 4.25
C ALA A 82 8.63 20.95 4.26
N TYR A 83 9.15 19.76 4.59
CA TYR A 83 10.59 19.49 4.50
C TYR A 83 11.14 19.63 3.07
N ILE A 84 10.44 19.08 2.07
CA ILE A 84 10.85 19.19 0.67
C ILE A 84 10.88 20.66 0.22
N VAL A 85 9.80 21.41 0.48
CA VAL A 85 9.70 22.84 0.13
C VAL A 85 10.82 23.64 0.80
N ASN A 86 11.03 23.46 2.10
CA ASN A 86 12.09 24.15 2.84
C ASN A 86 13.50 23.80 2.31
N ARG A 87 13.73 22.58 1.84
CA ARG A 87 15.04 22.24 1.25
C ARG A 87 15.23 22.86 -0.13
N PHE A 88 14.17 23.01 -0.91
CA PHE A 88 14.25 23.72 -2.19
C PHE A 88 14.46 25.22 -2.04
N THR A 89 13.84 25.86 -1.06
CA THR A 89 14.06 27.29 -0.79
C THR A 89 15.49 27.58 -0.38
N ASN A 90 16.11 26.69 0.43
CA ASN A 90 17.46 26.89 0.92
C ASN A 90 18.55 26.36 -0.03
N VAL A 91 18.28 25.28 -0.78
CA VAL A 91 19.25 24.61 -1.67
C VAL A 91 18.56 24.18 -2.97
N PRO A 92 18.42 25.09 -3.95
CA PRO A 92 17.64 24.83 -5.17
C PRO A 92 18.29 23.79 -6.11
N THR A 93 19.56 23.45 -5.92
CA THR A 93 20.27 22.40 -6.68
C THR A 93 20.03 20.98 -6.14
N THR A 94 19.16 20.83 -5.14
CA THR A 94 18.87 19.52 -4.53
C THR A 94 18.08 18.63 -5.48
N ILE A 95 18.50 17.35 -5.58
CA ILE A 95 17.86 16.35 -6.43
C ILE A 95 16.85 15.54 -5.63
N ALA A 96 15.70 15.20 -6.23
CA ALA A 96 14.61 14.43 -5.60
C ALA A 96 15.09 13.12 -4.92
N TYR A 97 16.06 12.43 -5.52
CA TYR A 97 16.66 11.22 -4.94
C TYR A 97 17.30 11.47 -3.56
N ARG A 98 18.02 12.60 -3.41
CA ARG A 98 18.63 12.96 -2.11
C ARG A 98 17.55 13.23 -1.07
N LEU A 99 16.50 13.97 -1.44
CA LEU A 99 15.37 14.24 -0.55
C LEU A 99 14.68 12.95 -0.10
N PHE A 100 14.39 12.05 -1.03
CA PHE A 100 13.83 10.73 -0.74
C PHE A 100 14.70 9.97 0.28
N SER A 101 16.01 9.90 0.05
CA SER A 101 16.93 9.16 0.94
C SER A 101 16.95 9.71 2.37
N VAL A 102 16.91 11.03 2.51
CA VAL A 102 16.88 11.70 3.82
C VAL A 102 15.52 11.51 4.48
N ILE A 103 14.43 11.65 3.74
CA ILE A 103 13.07 11.46 4.25
C ILE A 103 12.89 10.04 4.81
N VAL A 104 13.30 9.03 4.05
CA VAL A 104 13.25 7.62 4.49
C VAL A 104 14.10 7.41 5.76
N SER A 105 15.28 8.02 5.82
CA SER A 105 16.16 7.90 6.99
C SER A 105 15.54 8.54 8.23
N LYS A 106 14.94 9.73 8.10
CA LYS A 106 14.25 10.42 9.17
C LYS A 106 13.02 9.66 9.68
N VAL A 107 12.21 9.11 8.77
CA VAL A 107 11.07 8.25 9.13
C VAL A 107 11.53 7.02 9.91
N LYS A 108 12.60 6.35 9.44
CA LYS A 108 13.16 5.18 10.14
C LYS A 108 13.68 5.51 11.54
N ARG A 109 14.18 6.73 11.76
CA ARG A 109 14.66 7.21 13.06
C ARG A 109 13.54 7.79 13.94
N GLY A 110 12.29 7.81 13.46
CA GLY A 110 11.17 8.42 14.18
C GLY A 110 11.18 9.95 14.21
N GLU A 111 12.04 10.60 13.41
CA GLU A 111 12.14 12.06 13.31
C GLU A 111 11.05 12.69 12.44
N MET A 112 10.30 11.87 11.68
CA MET A 112 9.15 12.30 10.89
C MET A 112 8.02 11.30 11.01
N ARG A 113 6.79 11.81 11.09
CA ARG A 113 5.59 10.99 11.23
C ARG A 113 5.17 10.36 9.91
N GLY A 114 4.57 9.19 10.02
CA GLY A 114 3.98 8.46 8.91
C GLY A 114 4.90 7.40 8.28
N PRO A 115 4.36 6.59 7.36
CA PRO A 115 5.13 5.55 6.68
C PRO A 115 6.13 6.15 5.70
N ALA A 116 7.23 5.43 5.45
CA ALA A 116 8.21 5.85 4.46
C ALA A 116 7.54 5.98 3.07
N PRO A 117 7.63 7.15 2.41
CA PRO A 117 6.95 7.37 1.15
C PRO A 117 7.66 6.60 0.03
N PRO A 118 6.94 6.19 -1.02
CA PRO A 118 7.57 5.61 -2.19
C PRO A 118 8.26 6.69 -3.05
N ARG A 119 9.41 6.36 -3.64
CA ARG A 119 10.26 7.31 -4.39
C ARG A 119 9.48 8.13 -5.44
N HIS A 120 8.63 7.48 -6.23
CA HIS A 120 7.87 8.15 -7.29
C HIS A 120 6.97 9.29 -6.78
N LYS A 121 6.54 9.26 -5.51
CA LYS A 121 5.75 10.35 -4.91
C LYS A 121 6.60 11.58 -4.63
N VAL A 122 7.84 11.39 -4.17
CA VAL A 122 8.81 12.49 -3.99
C VAL A 122 9.17 13.07 -5.35
N ASP A 123 9.49 12.21 -6.32
CA ASP A 123 9.86 12.65 -7.68
C ASP A 123 8.72 13.46 -8.34
N ASN A 124 7.46 13.03 -8.21
CA ASN A 124 6.32 13.77 -8.75
C ASN A 124 6.06 15.09 -8.04
N PHE A 125 6.25 15.17 -6.72
CA PHE A 125 6.06 16.39 -5.95
C PHE A 125 7.13 17.45 -6.27
N VAL A 126 8.36 17.02 -6.59
CA VAL A 126 9.46 17.92 -6.96
C VAL A 126 9.38 18.44 -8.40
N ARG A 127 8.65 17.74 -9.27
CA ARG A 127 8.47 18.14 -10.68
C ARG A 127 7.44 19.28 -10.88
N TRP A 128 6.72 19.66 -9.83
CA TRP A 128 5.76 20.76 -9.82
C TRP A 128 6.42 22.02 -9.24
#